data_AF-A0AAD5SZP7-F1
#
_entry.id   AF-A0AAD5SZP7-F1
#
_cell.length_a   1.000
_cell.length_b   1.000
_cell.length_c   1.000
_cell.angle_alpha   90.00
_cell.angle_beta   90.00
_cell.angle_gamma   90.00
#
_symmetry.space_group_name_H-M   'P 1'
#
loop_
_entity.id
_entity.type
_entity.pdbx_description
1 polymer ?
#
loop_
_entity_poly.entity_id
_entity_poly.type
_entity_poly.pdbx_seq_one_letter_code
_entity_poly.pdbx_strand_id
1 'polypeptide(L)'
;MAASNPKHPPRIHLIPTPAPNSPQSNSSDFLPISDLATSSSALRQALNDTRNAKISIPNIKTVLIVTRPRFDLEKLSLKIATFFTQRCVKALVGSQVYDLLGKNSDDNLISVWDAEYCRTNGKDVDLVVTLGGDGTVLYTSSLFQDRVPPIVPFHLGSLGFLTVFDHKKFETVLGDILEGKPQNLNLRMRLQADVYRKGESGSKSSSTENELGDLVLSRKVLNEVVVDRGVHSTMVNLDLFGDNDYISSILADGLVVATPTGCTAYNLSAGGPLVHPSKSSVISKYRFSISSVTQQFPDSSY
;
A
#
# COMPACT_ATOMS: atom_id res chain seq x y z
N MET A 1 14.47 20.89 -34.25
CA MET A 1 13.23 21.16 -33.49
C MET A 1 13.63 21.39 -32.03
N ALA A 2 13.65 22.65 -31.60
CA ALA A 2 13.97 22.98 -30.22
C ALA A 2 12.84 22.50 -29.31
N ALA A 3 13.13 21.58 -28.40
CA ALA A 3 12.21 21.23 -27.32
C ALA A 3 11.96 22.51 -26.51
N SER A 4 10.70 22.90 -26.40
CA SER A 4 10.26 23.94 -25.47
C SER A 4 10.69 23.53 -24.06
N ASN A 5 11.72 24.18 -23.52
CA ASN A 5 12.05 24.01 -22.12
C ASN A 5 10.83 24.42 -21.29
N PRO A 6 10.35 23.58 -20.35
CA PRO A 6 9.33 24.03 -19.42
C PRO A 6 9.86 25.26 -18.68
N LYS A 7 9.06 26.34 -18.66
CA LYS A 7 9.46 27.65 -18.10
C LYS A 7 9.83 27.58 -16.60
N HIS A 8 9.52 26.48 -15.92
CA HIS A 8 9.86 26.20 -14.52
C HIS A 8 10.16 24.70 -14.32
N PRO A 9 11.07 24.35 -13.39
CA PRO A 9 11.34 22.95 -13.04
C PRO A 9 10.10 22.28 -12.40
N PRO A 10 9.97 20.94 -12.46
CA PRO A 10 8.96 20.21 -11.73
C PRO A 10 9.04 20.49 -10.23
N ARG A 11 7.88 20.70 -9.60
CA ARG A 11 7.75 20.96 -8.16
C ARG A 11 7.27 19.70 -7.45
N ILE A 12 7.89 19.39 -6.31
CA ILE A 12 7.49 18.28 -5.43
C ILE A 12 7.09 18.88 -4.09
N HIS A 13 5.82 18.72 -3.74
CA HIS A 13 5.28 19.17 -2.47
C HIS A 13 5.11 17.96 -1.55
N LEU A 14 5.78 18.00 -0.39
CA LEU A 14 5.54 17.06 0.70
C LEU A 14 4.52 17.71 1.64
N ILE A 15 3.25 17.31 1.52
CA ILE A 15 2.13 17.90 2.24
C ILE A 15 1.47 16.84 3.16
N PRO A 16 1.12 17.22 4.39
CA PRO A 16 0.21 16.49 5.26
C PRO A 16 -1.06 15.98 4.57
N THR A 17 -1.52 14.78 4.90
CA THR A 17 -2.93 14.44 4.65
C THR A 17 -3.78 14.94 5.82
N PRO A 18 -4.86 15.71 5.60
CA PRO A 18 -5.72 16.14 6.69
C PRO A 18 -6.25 14.91 7.45
N ALA A 19 -6.07 14.89 8.78
CA ALA A 19 -6.56 13.82 9.62
C ALA A 19 -8.08 13.67 9.40
N PRO A 20 -8.58 12.48 9.03
CA PRO A 20 -10.01 12.30 8.85
C PRO A 20 -10.70 12.37 10.21
N ASN A 21 -11.90 12.96 10.22
CA ASN A 21 -12.71 13.17 11.42
C ASN A 21 -12.76 11.90 12.26
N SER A 22 -12.31 12.02 13.52
CA SER A 22 -12.37 10.94 14.49
C SER A 22 -13.84 10.54 14.72
N PRO A 23 -14.18 9.23 14.65
CA PRO A 23 -15.52 8.79 15.03
C PRO A 23 -15.73 9.09 16.52
N GLN A 24 -16.85 9.74 16.86
CA GLN A 24 -17.23 9.99 18.25
C GLN A 24 -17.55 8.64 18.92
N SER A 25 -16.84 8.30 19.99
CA SER A 25 -17.03 7.05 20.73
C SER A 25 -18.12 7.18 21.79
N ASN A 26 -19.17 6.36 21.68
CA ASN A 26 -19.98 5.97 22.83
C ASN A 26 -19.40 4.68 23.41
N SER A 27 -19.13 4.69 24.70
CA SER A 27 -18.44 3.64 25.43
C SER A 27 -19.32 2.39 25.63
N SER A 28 -19.27 1.43 24.72
CA SER A 28 -19.52 -0.01 24.99
C SER A 28 -19.41 -0.92 23.76
N ASP A 29 -19.32 -0.39 22.55
CA ASP A 29 -19.41 -1.23 21.35
C ASP A 29 -18.03 -1.45 20.69
N PHE A 30 -17.70 -2.71 20.40
CA PHE A 30 -16.53 -3.08 19.62
C PHE A 30 -16.61 -2.44 18.23
N LEU A 31 -15.81 -1.40 18.00
CA LEU A 31 -15.70 -0.79 16.68
C LEU A 31 -15.11 -1.81 15.69
N PRO A 32 -15.78 -2.11 14.57
CA PRO A 32 -15.26 -3.05 13.60
C PRO A 32 -13.96 -2.50 12.99
N ILE A 33 -12.93 -3.33 12.86
CA ILE A 33 -11.59 -2.98 12.33
C ILE A 33 -11.69 -2.26 10.96
N SER A 34 -12.77 -2.53 10.23
CA SER A 34 -13.15 -1.88 8.98
C SER A 34 -13.21 -0.37 9.07
N ASP A 35 -13.72 0.15 10.17
CA ASP A 35 -14.09 1.56 10.31
C ASP A 35 -12.92 2.36 10.91
N LEU A 36 -12.06 1.70 11.69
CA LEU A 36 -10.83 2.29 12.22
C LEU A 36 -9.73 2.47 11.15
N ALA A 37 -9.77 1.72 10.04
CA ALA A 37 -8.81 1.85 8.95
C ALA A 37 -8.80 3.25 8.29
N THR A 38 -9.85 4.04 8.54
CA THR A 38 -10.04 5.37 7.96
C THR A 38 -9.24 6.44 8.70
N SER A 39 -9.08 6.38 10.04
CA SER A 39 -8.35 7.39 10.83
C SER A 39 -7.01 6.84 11.34
N SER A 40 -5.99 6.98 10.49
CA SER A 40 -4.66 6.41 10.71
C SER A 40 -3.97 6.97 11.95
N SER A 41 -4.17 8.24 12.32
CA SER A 41 -3.50 8.86 13.47
C SER A 41 -4.07 8.39 14.82
N ALA A 42 -5.40 8.42 15.00
CA ALA A 42 -6.05 8.01 16.24
C ALA A 42 -5.96 6.49 16.48
N LEU A 43 -6.12 5.66 15.43
CA LEU A 43 -5.93 4.22 15.53
C LEU A 43 -4.46 3.87 15.79
N ARG A 44 -3.50 4.53 15.11
CA ARG A 44 -2.07 4.31 15.39
C ARG A 44 -1.71 4.73 16.80
N GLN A 45 -2.24 5.83 17.31
CA GLN A 45 -1.96 6.27 18.68
C GLN A 45 -2.53 5.25 19.69
N ALA A 46 -3.79 4.83 19.51
CA ALA A 46 -4.39 3.79 20.33
C ALA A 46 -3.64 2.44 20.27
N LEU A 47 -3.15 2.03 19.09
CA LEU A 47 -2.36 0.81 18.92
C LEU A 47 -0.88 0.95 19.33
N ASN A 48 -0.30 2.15 19.28
CA ASN A 48 1.05 2.42 19.78
C ASN A 48 1.07 2.46 21.30
N ASP A 49 0.03 3.01 21.93
CA ASP A 49 -0.18 2.94 23.38
C ASP A 49 -0.42 1.49 23.81
N THR A 50 -1.04 0.71 22.91
CA THR A 50 -1.29 -0.72 23.09
C THR A 50 -0.34 -1.55 22.21
N ARG A 51 0.98 -1.36 22.33
CA ARG A 51 2.06 -2.03 21.53
C ARG A 51 1.93 -3.55 21.31
N ASN A 52 1.04 -4.21 22.06
CA ASN A 52 0.70 -5.64 21.98
C ASN A 52 -0.82 -5.90 21.84
N ALA A 53 -1.60 -4.97 21.29
CA ALA A 53 -3.03 -5.16 21.06
C ALA A 53 -3.23 -6.35 20.13
N LYS A 54 -3.64 -7.47 20.72
CA LYS A 54 -4.03 -8.63 19.95
C LYS A 54 -5.48 -8.43 19.52
N ILE A 55 -5.70 -8.49 18.22
CA ILE A 55 -7.02 -8.25 17.63
C ILE A 55 -7.55 -9.58 17.11
N SER A 56 -8.83 -9.83 17.36
CA SER A 56 -9.58 -10.88 16.69
C SER A 56 -10.30 -10.26 15.50
N ILE A 57 -10.32 -10.95 14.36
CA ILE A 57 -11.08 -10.52 13.18
C ILE A 57 -12.38 -11.34 13.19
N PRO A 58 -13.47 -10.83 13.80
CA PRO A 58 -14.71 -11.59 13.87
C PRO A 58 -15.33 -11.71 12.47
N ASN A 59 -16.01 -12.83 12.23
CA ASN A 59 -16.97 -12.99 11.13
C ASN A 59 -16.39 -12.79 9.72
N ILE A 60 -15.26 -13.43 9.42
CA ILE A 60 -14.67 -13.45 8.07
C ILE A 60 -15.63 -14.20 7.13
N LYS A 61 -16.20 -13.50 6.15
CA LYS A 61 -17.12 -14.07 5.16
C LYS A 61 -16.50 -14.19 3.79
N THR A 62 -15.64 -13.24 3.42
CA THR A 62 -14.97 -13.22 2.11
C THR A 62 -13.46 -13.10 2.26
N VAL A 63 -12.74 -14.03 1.66
CA VAL A 63 -11.27 -14.00 1.56
C VAL A 63 -10.84 -13.81 0.12
N LEU A 64 -9.86 -12.93 -0.09
CA LEU A 64 -9.18 -12.75 -1.36
C LEU A 64 -7.85 -13.50 -1.36
N ILE A 65 -7.60 -14.35 -2.36
CA ILE A 65 -6.33 -15.06 -2.52
C ILE A 65 -5.56 -14.43 -3.69
N VAL A 66 -4.41 -13.82 -3.37
CA VAL A 66 -3.52 -13.17 -4.33
C VAL A 66 -2.22 -13.96 -4.45
N THR A 67 -1.85 -14.33 -5.67
CA THR A 67 -0.68 -15.16 -5.93
C THR A 67 0.35 -14.41 -6.77
N ARG A 68 1.62 -14.79 -6.61
CA ARG A 68 2.68 -14.36 -7.53
C ARG A 68 2.43 -14.96 -8.92
N PRO A 69 2.40 -14.15 -9.99
CA PRO A 69 2.24 -14.67 -11.35
C PRO A 69 3.45 -15.53 -11.76
N ARG A 70 3.21 -16.50 -12.67
CA ARG A 70 4.23 -17.38 -13.27
C ARG A 70 4.90 -18.38 -12.32
N PHE A 71 4.28 -18.65 -11.18
CA PHE A 71 4.64 -19.76 -10.31
C PHE A 71 3.49 -20.78 -10.33
N ASP A 72 3.83 -22.07 -10.33
CA ASP A 72 2.84 -23.17 -10.20
C ASP A 72 2.31 -23.18 -8.76
N LEU A 73 1.29 -22.37 -8.52
CA LEU A 73 0.66 -22.14 -7.22
C LEU A 73 -0.83 -22.44 -7.26
N GLU A 74 -1.35 -22.86 -8.40
CA GLU A 74 -2.77 -23.04 -8.63
C GLU A 74 -3.30 -24.15 -7.71
N LYS A 75 -2.55 -25.25 -7.55
CA LYS A 75 -2.89 -26.32 -6.61
C LYS A 75 -2.89 -25.86 -5.15
N LEU A 76 -1.89 -25.08 -4.74
CA LEU A 76 -1.78 -24.57 -3.38
C LEU A 76 -2.90 -23.55 -3.08
N SER A 77 -3.17 -22.68 -4.05
CA SER A 77 -4.23 -21.67 -3.97
C SER A 77 -5.60 -22.32 -3.89
N LEU A 78 -5.82 -23.37 -4.68
CA LEU A 78 -7.03 -24.18 -4.60
C LEU A 78 -7.14 -24.86 -3.23
N LYS A 79 -6.05 -25.45 -2.70
CA LYS A 79 -6.04 -26.04 -1.36
C LYS A 79 -6.44 -25.03 -0.27
N ILE A 80 -5.93 -23.80 -0.36
CA ILE A 80 -6.29 -22.72 0.57
C ILE A 80 -7.74 -22.28 0.37
N ALA A 81 -8.21 -22.15 -0.87
CA ALA A 81 -9.60 -21.82 -1.16
C ALA A 81 -10.55 -22.88 -0.56
N THR A 82 -10.27 -24.17 -0.78
CA THR A 82 -11.04 -25.27 -0.19
C THR A 82 -11.01 -25.27 1.34
N PHE A 83 -9.87 -24.90 1.95
CA PHE A 83 -9.79 -24.75 3.42
C PHE A 83 -10.78 -23.71 3.96
N PHE A 84 -11.01 -22.62 3.22
CA PHE A 84 -12.00 -21.60 3.56
C PHE A 84 -13.43 -22.03 3.24
N THR A 85 -13.69 -22.64 2.07
CA THR A 85 -15.05 -23.05 1.70
C THR A 85 -15.61 -24.15 2.60
N GLN A 86 -14.76 -25.06 3.08
CA GLN A 86 -15.12 -26.05 4.12
C GLN A 86 -15.59 -25.41 5.44
N ARG A 87 -15.28 -24.13 5.66
CA ARG A 87 -15.67 -23.34 6.84
C ARG A 87 -16.73 -22.28 6.48
N CYS A 88 -17.42 -22.45 5.36
CA CYS A 88 -18.46 -21.54 4.85
C CYS A 88 -17.96 -20.12 4.56
N VAL A 89 -16.66 -19.95 4.27
CA VAL A 89 -16.07 -18.67 3.87
C VAL A 89 -15.92 -18.64 2.35
N LYS A 90 -16.42 -17.58 1.72
CA LYS A 90 -16.30 -17.34 0.28
C LYS A 90 -14.85 -17.04 -0.08
N ALA A 91 -14.27 -17.77 -1.03
CA ALA A 91 -12.92 -17.58 -1.53
C ALA A 91 -12.92 -16.95 -2.93
N LEU A 92 -12.21 -15.85 -3.08
CA LEU A 92 -11.93 -15.21 -4.36
C LEU A 92 -10.56 -15.67 -4.85
N VAL A 93 -10.51 -16.31 -6.01
CA VAL A 93 -9.28 -16.85 -6.62
C VAL A 93 -9.00 -16.26 -8.01
N GLY A 94 -7.76 -16.37 -8.49
CA GLY A 94 -7.43 -15.99 -9.87
C GLY A 94 -8.07 -16.93 -10.89
N SER A 95 -8.27 -16.46 -12.12
CA SER A 95 -8.90 -17.22 -13.21
C SER A 95 -8.27 -18.60 -13.44
N GLN A 96 -6.93 -18.67 -13.47
CA GLN A 96 -6.19 -19.92 -13.64
C GLN A 96 -6.50 -20.97 -12.56
N VAL A 97 -6.71 -20.52 -11.32
CA VAL A 97 -7.07 -21.40 -10.19
C VAL A 97 -8.52 -21.87 -10.33
N TYR A 98 -9.40 -20.97 -10.74
CA TYR A 98 -10.80 -21.28 -10.96
C TYR A 98 -10.99 -22.31 -12.06
N ASP A 99 -10.22 -22.21 -13.15
CA ASP A 99 -10.26 -23.16 -14.27
C ASP A 99 -9.91 -24.59 -13.84
N LEU A 100 -9.13 -24.77 -12.75
CA LEU A 100 -8.79 -26.09 -12.21
C LEU A 100 -9.94 -26.79 -11.47
N LEU A 101 -10.96 -26.06 -11.02
CA LEU A 101 -12.11 -26.65 -10.31
C LEU A 101 -12.93 -27.61 -11.19
N GLY A 102 -12.80 -27.49 -12.52
CA GLY A 102 -13.60 -28.25 -13.47
C GLY A 102 -15.09 -27.88 -13.43
N LYS A 103 -15.82 -28.26 -14.48
CA LYS A 103 -17.25 -27.89 -14.67
C LYS A 103 -18.24 -28.53 -13.68
N ASN A 104 -17.76 -29.36 -12.74
CA ASN A 104 -18.60 -30.14 -11.81
C ASN A 104 -18.58 -29.62 -10.36
N SER A 105 -17.97 -28.45 -10.14
CA SER A 105 -17.93 -27.84 -8.81
C SER A 105 -19.12 -26.88 -8.66
N ASP A 106 -20.23 -27.35 -8.08
CA ASP A 106 -21.36 -26.51 -7.62
C ASP A 106 -20.98 -25.64 -6.39
N ASP A 107 -19.68 -25.41 -6.16
CA ASP A 107 -19.19 -24.67 -5.00
C ASP A 107 -19.36 -23.17 -5.24
N ASN A 108 -20.57 -22.67 -4.96
CA ASN A 108 -20.93 -21.25 -5.01
C ASN A 108 -20.05 -20.36 -4.10
N LEU A 109 -19.18 -20.96 -3.27
CA LEU A 109 -18.26 -20.23 -2.40
C LEU A 109 -16.92 -19.90 -3.07
N ILE A 110 -16.61 -20.43 -4.27
CA ILE A 110 -15.41 -20.01 -5.01
C ILE A 110 -15.82 -19.14 -6.20
N SER A 111 -15.17 -17.98 -6.33
CA SER A 111 -15.40 -17.09 -7.48
C SER A 111 -14.12 -16.44 -7.95
N VAL A 112 -14.10 -15.98 -9.21
CA VAL A 112 -12.97 -15.30 -9.80
C VAL A 112 -12.93 -13.84 -9.35
N TRP A 113 -11.75 -13.31 -9.09
CA TRP A 113 -11.53 -11.87 -8.95
C TRP A 113 -10.60 -11.33 -10.04
N ASP A 114 -10.71 -10.04 -10.27
CA ASP A 114 -9.76 -9.25 -11.04
C ASP A 114 -9.53 -7.88 -10.35
N ALA A 115 -8.67 -7.07 -10.96
CA ALA A 115 -8.37 -5.75 -10.42
C ALA A 115 -9.59 -4.80 -10.41
N GLU A 116 -10.58 -5.03 -11.28
CA GLU A 116 -11.81 -4.23 -11.32
C GLU A 116 -12.75 -4.61 -10.16
N TYR A 117 -12.90 -5.90 -9.89
CA TYR A 117 -13.61 -6.40 -8.72
C TYR A 117 -13.05 -5.78 -7.43
N CYS A 118 -11.72 -5.74 -7.26
CA CYS A 118 -11.12 -5.15 -6.07
C CYS A 118 -11.40 -3.64 -5.94
N ARG A 119 -11.50 -2.92 -7.06
CA ARG A 119 -11.85 -1.48 -7.05
C ARG A 119 -13.30 -1.25 -6.65
N THR A 120 -14.22 -2.06 -7.16
CA THR A 120 -15.67 -1.87 -6.97
C THR A 120 -16.19 -2.52 -5.70
N ASN A 121 -15.69 -3.72 -5.38
CA ASN A 121 -16.15 -4.58 -4.27
C ASN A 121 -15.09 -4.77 -3.18
N GLY A 122 -14.00 -3.99 -3.18
CA GLY A 122 -12.93 -4.15 -2.20
C GLY A 122 -13.36 -4.00 -0.73
N LYS A 123 -14.49 -3.34 -0.48
CA LYS A 123 -15.09 -3.21 0.87
C LYS A 123 -15.70 -4.52 1.39
N ASP A 124 -16.05 -5.43 0.48
CA ASP A 124 -16.66 -6.72 0.78
C ASP A 124 -15.62 -7.80 1.11
N VAL A 125 -14.33 -7.47 0.98
CA VAL A 125 -13.21 -8.36 1.30
C VAL A 125 -12.83 -8.18 2.77
N ASP A 126 -12.94 -9.25 3.55
CA ASP A 126 -12.65 -9.22 4.99
C ASP A 126 -11.18 -9.55 5.29
N LEU A 127 -10.57 -10.39 4.47
CA LEU A 127 -9.20 -10.86 4.63
C LEU A 127 -8.52 -11.05 3.27
N VAL A 128 -7.23 -10.74 3.17
CA VAL A 128 -6.42 -11.09 2.00
C VAL A 128 -5.33 -12.08 2.40
N VAL A 129 -5.20 -13.17 1.64
CA VAL A 129 -4.09 -14.13 1.75
C VAL A 129 -3.19 -13.95 0.54
N THR A 130 -1.90 -13.71 0.76
CA THR A 130 -0.93 -13.60 -0.33
C THR A 130 0.03 -14.76 -0.37
N LEU A 131 0.23 -15.37 -1.53
CA LEU A 131 1.24 -16.40 -1.78
C LEU A 131 2.34 -15.82 -2.68
N GLY A 132 3.50 -15.51 -2.10
CA GLY A 132 4.58 -14.89 -2.87
C GLY A 132 5.65 -14.24 -2.02
N GLY A 133 6.23 -13.15 -2.54
CA GLY A 133 7.21 -12.33 -1.80
C GLY A 133 6.63 -10.96 -1.47
N ASP A 134 7.49 -10.04 -1.04
CA ASP A 134 7.10 -8.66 -0.72
C ASP A 134 6.39 -7.97 -1.90
N GLY A 135 6.80 -8.26 -3.15
CA GLY A 135 6.14 -7.74 -4.35
C GLY A 135 4.67 -8.12 -4.48
N THR A 136 4.25 -9.30 -3.96
CA THR A 136 2.85 -9.72 -3.94
C THR A 136 2.06 -8.90 -2.91
N VAL A 137 2.67 -8.55 -1.79
CA VAL A 137 2.06 -7.66 -0.78
C VAL A 137 1.93 -6.23 -1.32
N LEU A 138 2.94 -5.73 -2.05
CA LEU A 138 2.87 -4.42 -2.71
C LEU A 138 1.78 -4.36 -3.77
N TYR A 139 1.70 -5.41 -4.60
CA TYR A 139 0.63 -5.54 -5.58
C TYR A 139 -0.74 -5.58 -4.91
N THR A 140 -0.89 -6.37 -3.84
CA THR A 140 -2.13 -6.40 -3.05
C THR A 140 -2.48 -5.03 -2.51
N SER A 141 -1.52 -4.30 -1.92
CA SER A 141 -1.75 -2.94 -1.42
C SER A 141 -2.17 -1.95 -2.52
N SER A 142 -1.80 -2.18 -3.79
CA SER A 142 -2.18 -1.30 -4.90
C SER A 142 -3.61 -1.54 -5.38
N LEU A 143 -4.17 -2.73 -5.17
CA LEU A 143 -5.57 -3.07 -5.45
C LEU A 143 -6.55 -2.28 -4.56
N PHE A 144 -6.13 -1.89 -3.36
CA PHE A 144 -6.97 -1.25 -2.35
C PHE A 144 -6.53 0.21 -2.09
N GLN A 145 -7.09 1.17 -2.82
CA GLN A 145 -6.74 2.59 -2.67
C GLN A 145 -7.44 3.27 -1.48
N ASP A 146 -8.53 2.71 -0.98
CA ASP A 146 -9.23 3.23 0.20
C ASP A 146 -8.88 2.42 1.45
N ARG A 147 -9.76 1.49 1.80
CA ARG A 147 -9.60 0.53 2.90
C ARG A 147 -8.83 -0.68 2.43
N VAL A 148 -7.78 -1.04 3.16
CA VAL A 148 -7.01 -2.27 2.92
C VAL A 148 -7.46 -3.30 3.96
N PRO A 149 -8.02 -4.46 3.55
CA PRO A 149 -8.31 -5.54 4.47
C PRO A 149 -7.00 -6.10 5.07
N PRO A 150 -7.02 -6.71 6.27
CA PRO A 150 -5.84 -7.34 6.84
C PRO A 150 -5.23 -8.36 5.86
N ILE A 151 -3.91 -8.24 5.66
CA ILE A 151 -3.15 -9.08 4.73
C ILE A 151 -2.40 -10.13 5.54
N VAL A 152 -2.55 -11.41 5.19
CA VAL A 152 -1.81 -12.54 5.75
C VAL A 152 -0.81 -13.04 4.69
N PRO A 153 0.47 -12.63 4.80
CA PRO A 153 1.43 -12.88 3.74
C PRO A 153 2.28 -14.14 3.98
N PHE A 154 2.14 -15.11 3.07
CA PHE A 154 2.95 -16.33 3.06
C PHE A 154 4.08 -16.27 2.05
N HIS A 155 5.30 -16.58 2.50
CA HIS A 155 6.45 -16.79 1.65
C HIS A 155 6.51 -18.23 1.09
N LEU A 156 6.99 -18.36 -0.13
CA LEU A 156 7.13 -19.64 -0.85
C LEU A 156 8.56 -20.17 -0.85
N GLY A 157 9.52 -19.37 -0.39
CA GLY A 157 10.95 -19.68 -0.39
C GLY A 157 11.67 -18.90 0.69
N SER A 158 12.57 -18.01 0.31
CA SER A 158 13.28 -17.13 1.24
C SER A 158 12.32 -16.19 1.99
N LEU A 159 12.67 -15.88 3.23
CA LEU A 159 11.95 -14.92 4.07
C LEU A 159 12.08 -13.50 3.48
N GLY A 160 10.96 -12.78 3.39
CA GLY A 160 10.89 -11.37 2.99
C GLY A 160 10.70 -10.43 4.18
N PHE A 161 10.73 -9.12 3.96
CA PHE A 161 10.49 -8.14 5.03
C PHE A 161 9.00 -8.03 5.40
N LEU A 162 8.10 -8.31 4.46
CA LEU A 162 6.64 -8.25 4.64
C LEU A 162 6.04 -9.65 4.76
N THR A 163 6.58 -10.63 4.04
CA THR A 163 6.12 -12.02 4.07
C THR A 163 6.75 -12.81 5.22
N VAL A 164 6.04 -12.91 6.35
CA VAL A 164 6.56 -13.48 7.60
C VAL A 164 6.15 -14.93 7.86
N PHE A 165 5.15 -15.45 7.15
CA PHE A 165 4.62 -16.79 7.38
C PHE A 165 5.10 -17.79 6.33
N ASP A 166 5.51 -18.99 6.74
CA ASP A 166 5.79 -20.08 5.80
C ASP A 166 4.47 -20.64 5.27
N HIS A 167 4.30 -20.71 3.94
CA HIS A 167 3.13 -21.30 3.31
C HIS A 167 2.83 -22.73 3.79
N LYS A 168 3.83 -23.49 4.25
CA LYS A 168 3.62 -24.84 4.81
C LYS A 168 2.77 -24.84 6.08
N LYS A 169 2.69 -23.71 6.78
CA LYS A 169 1.96 -23.54 8.05
C LYS A 169 0.61 -22.83 7.87
N PHE A 170 0.11 -22.71 6.63
CA PHE A 170 -1.10 -21.94 6.36
C PHE A 170 -2.32 -22.45 7.16
N GLU A 171 -2.48 -23.78 7.33
CA GLU A 171 -3.63 -24.35 8.03
C GLU A 171 -3.68 -23.91 9.50
N THR A 172 -2.53 -23.87 10.17
CA THR A 172 -2.42 -23.39 11.55
C THR A 172 -2.68 -21.89 11.63
N VAL A 173 -1.99 -21.10 10.81
CA VAL A 173 -2.08 -19.63 10.85
C VAL A 173 -3.50 -19.16 10.51
N LEU A 174 -4.09 -19.67 9.43
CA LEU A 174 -5.43 -19.29 9.00
C LEU A 174 -6.51 -19.88 9.91
N GLY A 175 -6.29 -21.09 10.44
CA GLY A 175 -7.18 -21.70 11.44
C GLY A 175 -7.28 -20.86 12.70
N ASP A 176 -6.13 -20.42 13.25
CA ASP A 176 -6.08 -19.55 14.42
C ASP A 176 -6.83 -18.22 14.18
N ILE A 177 -6.69 -17.65 12.99
CA ILE A 177 -7.40 -16.41 12.61
C ILE A 177 -8.92 -16.65 12.54
N LEU A 178 -9.36 -17.71 11.89
CA LEU A 178 -10.78 -18.05 11.74
C LEU A 178 -11.45 -18.42 13.06
N GLU A 179 -10.71 -19.04 13.98
CA GLU A 179 -11.15 -19.32 15.35
C GLU A 179 -11.19 -18.05 16.24
N GLY A 180 -10.83 -16.90 15.68
CA GLY A 180 -10.82 -15.62 16.38
C GLY A 180 -9.74 -15.54 17.45
N LYS A 181 -8.68 -16.37 17.37
CA LYS A 181 -7.57 -16.29 18.31
C LYS A 181 -6.88 -14.92 18.19
N PRO A 182 -6.41 -14.34 19.29
CA PRO A 182 -5.87 -12.99 19.25
C PRO A 182 -4.58 -12.91 18.40
N GLN A 183 -4.57 -12.05 17.38
CA GLN A 183 -3.45 -11.88 16.44
C GLN A 183 -2.72 -10.55 16.62
N ASN A 184 -1.41 -10.54 16.36
CA ASN A 184 -0.65 -9.29 16.31
C ASN A 184 -0.90 -8.59 14.97
N LEU A 185 -1.48 -7.40 15.00
CA LEU A 185 -1.67 -6.57 13.82
C LEU A 185 -0.51 -5.59 13.67
N ASN A 186 0.09 -5.52 12.48
CA ASN A 186 1.13 -4.54 12.16
C ASN A 186 0.60 -3.55 11.13
N LEU A 187 0.23 -2.36 11.61
CA LEU A 187 -0.16 -1.25 10.74
C LEU A 187 1.07 -0.62 10.10
N ARG A 188 1.05 -0.51 8.78
CA ARG A 188 2.11 0.13 8.00
C ARG A 188 1.59 1.38 7.33
N MET A 189 2.38 2.45 7.36
CA MET A 189 2.05 3.70 6.70
C MET A 189 2.15 3.60 5.17
N ARG A 190 1.33 4.38 4.48
CA ARG A 190 1.37 4.57 3.03
C ARG A 190 1.49 6.06 2.72
N LEU A 191 2.21 6.41 1.67
CA LEU A 191 2.25 7.76 1.12
C LEU A 191 1.03 7.96 0.21
N GLN A 192 0.40 9.12 0.26
CA GLN A 192 -0.48 9.58 -0.80
C GLN A 192 0.35 10.39 -1.80
N ALA A 193 0.28 10.01 -3.07
CA ALA A 193 1.03 10.60 -4.16
C ALA A 193 0.05 11.17 -5.18
N ASP A 194 -0.04 12.50 -5.20
CA ASP A 194 -0.90 13.25 -6.11
C ASP A 194 -0.02 13.95 -7.17
N VAL A 195 -0.30 13.66 -8.43
CA VAL A 195 0.44 14.20 -9.58
C VAL A 195 -0.44 15.23 -10.27
N TYR A 196 -0.01 16.47 -10.23
CA TYR A 196 -0.67 17.57 -10.90
C TYR A 196 0.05 17.93 -12.20
N ARG A 197 -0.71 18.33 -13.22
CA ARG A 197 -0.18 18.85 -14.47
C ARG A 197 -0.82 20.19 -14.74
N LYS A 198 0.01 21.22 -14.83
CA LYS A 198 -0.42 22.52 -15.34
C LYS A 198 -0.68 22.40 -16.84
N GLY A 199 -1.92 22.66 -17.26
CA GLY A 199 -2.28 22.70 -18.67
C GLY A 199 -1.51 23.80 -19.43
N GLU A 200 -1.25 23.57 -20.71
CA GLU A 200 -0.80 24.64 -21.61
C GLU A 200 -1.99 25.59 -21.82
N SER A 201 -1.87 26.81 -21.28
CA SER A 201 -2.85 27.90 -21.33
C SER A 201 -3.81 27.84 -22.55
N GLY A 202 -5.09 27.54 -22.31
CA GLY A 202 -6.11 27.61 -23.36
C GLY A 202 -7.49 27.09 -22.97
N SER A 203 -7.60 26.03 -22.18
CA SER A 203 -8.92 25.54 -21.74
C SER A 203 -9.32 26.21 -20.45
N LYS A 204 -10.15 27.26 -20.55
CA LYS A 204 -10.88 27.82 -19.41
C LYS A 204 -11.91 26.78 -18.94
N SER A 205 -11.51 25.78 -18.17
CA SER A 205 -12.45 25.04 -17.32
C SER A 205 -12.56 25.75 -15.99
N SER A 206 -13.71 26.37 -15.82
CA SER A 206 -14.19 27.04 -14.63
C SER A 206 -14.34 26.06 -13.47
N SER A 207 -13.39 26.09 -12.52
CA SER A 207 -13.65 25.93 -11.08
C SER A 207 -12.31 25.85 -10.33
N THR A 208 -12.03 26.87 -9.52
CA THR A 208 -10.88 27.00 -8.59
C THR A 208 -9.50 27.06 -9.25
N GLU A 209 -8.87 28.24 -9.20
CA GLU A 209 -7.47 28.48 -9.58
C GLU A 209 -6.53 27.72 -8.62
N ASN A 210 -6.36 26.42 -8.83
CA ASN A 210 -5.37 25.65 -8.10
C ASN A 210 -4.01 25.88 -8.76
N GLU A 211 -3.05 26.48 -8.06
CA GLU A 211 -1.73 26.85 -8.62
C GLU A 211 -0.96 25.66 -9.23
N LEU A 212 -1.28 24.44 -8.75
CA LEU A 212 -0.69 23.17 -9.16
C LEU A 212 -1.20 22.64 -10.52
N GLY A 213 -2.38 23.10 -10.99
CA GLY A 213 -3.03 22.60 -12.20
C GLY A 213 -3.99 21.42 -11.94
N ASP A 214 -4.23 20.62 -12.99
CA ASP A 214 -5.20 19.52 -12.95
C ASP A 214 -4.59 18.27 -12.30
N LEU A 215 -5.35 17.60 -11.42
CA LEU A 215 -4.95 16.31 -10.85
C LEU A 215 -5.01 15.23 -11.94
N VAL A 216 -3.87 14.63 -12.26
CA VAL A 216 -3.72 13.60 -13.29
C VAL A 216 -3.72 12.19 -12.70
N LEU A 217 -3.15 12.04 -11.50
CA LEU A 217 -3.03 10.74 -10.83
C LEU A 217 -3.06 10.95 -9.32
N SER A 218 -3.82 10.13 -8.61
CA SER A 218 -3.77 10.01 -7.16
C SER A 218 -3.63 8.54 -6.79
N ARG A 219 -2.60 8.21 -5.99
CA ARG A 219 -2.30 6.83 -5.56
C ARG A 219 -1.76 6.78 -4.14
N LYS A 220 -2.18 5.77 -3.38
CA LYS A 220 -1.56 5.39 -2.11
C LYS A 220 -0.50 4.32 -2.34
N VAL A 221 0.69 4.55 -1.81
CA VAL A 221 1.90 3.77 -2.06
C VAL A 221 2.50 3.27 -0.73
N LEU A 222 2.77 1.96 -0.63
CA LEU A 222 3.29 1.37 0.60
C LEU A 222 4.79 1.63 0.81
N ASN A 223 5.59 1.55 -0.26
CA ASN A 223 7.04 1.65 -0.14
C ASN A 223 7.55 3.06 -0.45
N GLU A 224 7.66 3.41 -1.73
CA GLU A 224 8.24 4.70 -2.13
C GLU A 224 7.62 5.26 -3.41
N VAL A 225 7.70 6.59 -3.53
CA VAL A 225 7.48 7.35 -4.76
C VAL A 225 8.86 7.72 -5.30
N VAL A 226 9.09 7.42 -6.58
CA VAL A 226 10.34 7.75 -7.26
C VAL A 226 10.02 8.72 -8.39
N VAL A 227 10.73 9.84 -8.41
CA VAL A 227 10.77 10.79 -9.53
C VAL A 227 12.15 10.69 -10.13
N ASP A 228 12.27 10.23 -11.38
CA ASP A 228 13.56 10.10 -12.05
C ASP A 228 13.55 10.72 -13.46
N ARG A 229 14.74 10.81 -14.06
CA ARG A 229 14.96 11.34 -15.41
C ARG A 229 14.40 10.46 -16.55
N GLY A 230 13.81 9.31 -16.24
CA GLY A 230 13.37 8.33 -17.22
C GLY A 230 14.50 7.89 -18.16
N VAL A 231 14.21 7.91 -19.47
CA VAL A 231 15.18 7.54 -20.52
C VAL A 231 16.17 8.66 -20.88
N HIS A 232 15.97 9.87 -20.37
CA HIS A 232 16.81 11.03 -20.71
C HIS A 232 18.18 10.91 -20.06
N SER A 233 19.26 11.24 -20.77
CA SER A 233 20.64 11.14 -20.27
C SER A 233 21.04 12.27 -19.30
N THR A 234 20.25 13.34 -19.22
CA THR A 234 20.53 14.51 -18.38
C THR A 234 19.85 14.39 -17.02
N MET A 235 20.50 14.90 -15.98
CA MET A 235 19.91 15.02 -14.64
C MET A 235 18.64 15.87 -14.66
N VAL A 236 17.70 15.54 -13.77
CA VAL A 236 16.52 16.36 -13.51
C VAL A 236 16.85 17.48 -12.54
N ASN A 237 16.27 18.66 -12.79
CA ASN A 237 16.27 19.77 -11.85
C ASN A 237 14.91 19.81 -11.15
N LEU A 238 14.87 19.61 -9.83
CA LEU A 238 13.66 19.47 -9.03
C LEU A 238 13.61 20.53 -7.93
N ASP A 239 12.49 21.24 -7.82
CA ASP A 239 12.25 22.12 -6.67
C ASP A 239 11.48 21.34 -5.59
N LEU A 240 12.05 21.28 -4.40
CA LEU A 240 11.48 20.60 -3.24
C LEU A 240 10.83 21.61 -2.30
N PHE A 241 9.58 21.33 -1.94
CA PHE A 241 8.81 22.07 -0.95
C PHE A 241 8.36 21.13 0.16
N GLY A 242 8.43 21.59 1.41
CA GLY A 242 7.82 20.93 2.56
C GLY A 242 6.87 21.90 3.23
N ASP A 243 5.64 21.48 3.51
CA ASP A 243 4.59 22.36 4.07
C ASP A 243 4.37 23.66 3.26
N ASN A 244 4.55 23.57 1.95
CA ASN A 244 4.55 24.67 0.97
C ASN A 244 5.72 25.67 1.07
N ASP A 245 6.66 25.47 1.99
CA ASP A 245 7.88 26.26 2.07
C ASP A 245 8.96 25.67 1.16
N TYR A 246 9.64 26.54 0.41
CA TYR A 246 10.77 26.14 -0.44
C TYR A 246 11.93 25.64 0.42
N ILE A 247 12.35 24.39 0.18
CA ILE A 247 13.47 23.77 0.88
C ILE A 247 14.75 23.96 0.08
N SER A 248 14.78 23.48 -1.17
CA SER A 248 15.96 23.50 -2.03
C SER A 248 15.62 23.09 -3.47
N SER A 249 16.50 23.44 -4.41
CA SER A 249 16.51 22.92 -5.78
C SER A 249 17.61 21.87 -5.92
N ILE A 250 17.25 20.72 -6.48
CA ILE A 250 18.11 19.53 -6.55
C ILE A 250 18.39 19.19 -8.01
N LEU A 251 19.68 19.05 -8.35
CA LEU A 251 20.11 18.43 -9.59
C LEU A 251 20.57 16.99 -9.29
N ALA A 252 19.85 16.00 -9.82
CA ALA A 252 20.07 14.59 -9.53
C ALA A 252 19.55 13.68 -10.65
N ASP A 253 19.88 12.39 -10.59
CA ASP A 253 19.22 11.37 -11.44
C ASP A 253 17.75 11.17 -11.06
N GLY A 254 17.41 11.48 -9.81
CA GLY A 254 16.05 11.42 -9.29
C GLY A 254 15.95 11.64 -7.77
N LEU A 255 14.72 11.62 -7.28
CA LEU A 255 14.33 11.72 -5.88
C LEU A 255 13.53 10.49 -5.48
N VAL A 256 13.88 9.90 -4.32
CA VAL A 256 13.11 8.82 -3.69
C VAL A 256 12.48 9.36 -2.41
N VAL A 257 11.16 9.26 -2.31
CA VAL A 257 10.39 9.56 -1.09
C VAL A 257 9.79 8.26 -0.59
N ALA A 258 10.26 7.76 0.55
CA ALA A 258 9.95 6.44 1.06
C ALA A 258 9.26 6.46 2.42
N THR A 259 8.40 5.48 2.67
CA THR A 259 7.94 5.12 3.99
C THR A 259 9.03 4.35 4.76
N PRO A 260 8.88 4.16 6.08
CA PRO A 260 9.68 3.24 6.87
C PRO A 260 9.60 1.80 6.36
N THR A 261 8.47 1.39 5.78
CA THR A 261 8.35 0.08 5.13
C THR A 261 9.22 0.02 3.87
N GLY A 262 9.22 1.09 3.07
CA GLY A 262 10.06 1.21 1.87
C GLY A 262 11.55 1.41 2.15
N CYS A 263 11.97 1.62 3.41
CA CYS A 263 13.37 1.91 3.71
C CYS A 263 14.32 0.76 3.33
N THR A 264 13.83 -0.48 3.32
CA THR A 264 14.58 -1.70 2.94
C THR A 264 14.46 -2.04 1.45
N ALA A 265 13.66 -1.30 0.70
CA ALA A 265 13.43 -1.50 -0.73
C ALA A 265 14.34 -0.60 -1.57
N TYR A 266 13.80 0.22 -2.47
CA TYR A 266 14.63 1.01 -3.38
C TYR A 266 15.44 2.09 -2.65
N ASN A 267 14.91 2.62 -1.54
CA ASN A 267 15.62 3.57 -0.68
C ASN A 267 16.97 3.01 -0.19
N LEU A 268 17.03 1.73 0.22
CA LEU A 268 18.28 1.10 0.67
C LEU A 268 19.30 1.03 -0.48
N SER A 269 18.85 0.64 -1.67
CA SER A 269 19.68 0.58 -2.88
C SER A 269 20.19 1.96 -3.32
N ALA A 270 19.44 3.03 -3.03
CA ALA A 270 19.85 4.41 -3.25
C ALA A 270 20.75 4.99 -2.13
N GLY A 271 21.16 4.16 -1.15
CA GLY A 271 22.01 4.57 -0.02
C GLY A 271 21.26 5.35 1.07
N GLY A 272 19.93 5.19 1.16
CA GLY A 272 19.11 5.73 2.24
C GLY A 272 19.24 4.92 3.54
N PRO A 273 18.88 5.51 4.70
CA PRO A 273 18.99 4.86 5.99
C PRO A 273 17.89 3.82 6.21
N LEU A 274 18.18 2.85 7.09
CA LEU A 274 17.19 1.92 7.62
C LEU A 274 16.38 2.59 8.74
N VAL A 275 15.06 2.47 8.68
CA VAL A 275 14.12 3.01 9.67
C VAL A 275 13.18 1.88 10.12
N HIS A 276 12.97 1.77 11.43
CA HIS A 276 12.07 0.74 11.97
C HIS A 276 10.61 0.99 11.49
N PRO A 277 9.87 -0.03 11.02
CA PRO A 277 8.53 0.14 10.45
C PRO A 277 7.48 0.78 11.37
N SER A 278 7.68 0.71 12.68
CA SER A 278 6.77 1.30 13.68
C SER A 278 6.98 2.79 13.92
N LYS A 279 8.02 3.40 13.32
CA LYS A 279 8.21 4.85 13.38
C LYS A 279 7.33 5.49 12.32
N SER A 280 6.64 6.56 12.66
CA SER A 280 5.98 7.36 11.64
C SER A 280 6.93 8.47 11.17
N SER A 281 7.50 8.30 9.98
CA SER A 281 8.39 9.30 9.37
C SER A 281 8.48 9.12 7.87
N VAL A 282 8.57 10.21 7.13
CA VAL A 282 8.87 10.20 5.69
C VAL A 282 10.37 10.34 5.47
N ILE A 283 10.94 9.49 4.61
CA ILE A 283 12.37 9.50 4.26
C ILE A 283 12.50 10.07 2.85
N SER A 284 13.31 11.11 2.68
CA SER A 284 13.64 11.68 1.37
C SER A 284 15.13 11.48 1.08
N LYS A 285 15.44 10.88 -0.08
CA LYS A 285 16.81 10.59 -0.52
C LYS A 285 17.03 10.95 -1.99
N TYR A 286 18.12 11.68 -2.23
CA TYR A 286 18.60 12.00 -3.58
C TYR A 286 19.36 10.83 -4.20
N ARG A 287 19.06 10.50 -5.45
CA ARG A 287 19.81 9.53 -6.25
C ARG A 287 20.94 10.24 -7.00
N PHE A 288 22.19 9.92 -6.64
CA PHE A 288 23.43 10.49 -7.21
C PHE A 288 23.38 12.03 -7.38
N SER A 289 23.61 12.74 -6.27
CA SER A 289 23.80 14.19 -6.25
C SER A 289 25.20 14.53 -5.73
N ILE A 290 25.76 15.68 -6.15
CA ILE A 290 27.08 16.19 -5.77
C ILE A 290 27.13 16.45 -4.23
N SER A 291 25.98 16.66 -3.60
CA SER A 291 25.77 16.68 -2.14
C SER A 291 24.68 15.67 -1.75
N SER A 292 25.06 14.52 -1.18
CA SER A 292 24.10 13.43 -0.87
C SER A 292 23.53 13.54 0.55
N VAL A 293 22.66 14.52 0.80
CA VAL A 293 21.95 14.64 2.10
C VAL A 293 20.72 13.73 2.10
N THR A 294 20.53 12.97 3.17
CA THR A 294 19.25 12.30 3.47
C THR A 294 18.47 13.18 4.43
N GLN A 295 17.18 13.40 4.18
CA GLN A 295 16.30 14.10 5.10
C GLN A 295 15.24 13.13 5.66
N GLN A 296 14.99 13.23 6.97
CA GLN A 296 13.93 12.50 7.65
C GLN A 296 12.97 13.51 8.28
N PHE A 297 11.68 13.32 8.00
CA PHE A 297 10.62 14.23 8.40
C PHE A 297 9.67 13.51 9.38
N PRO A 298 9.31 14.09 10.54
CA PRO A 298 8.46 13.44 11.56
C PRO A 298 6.97 13.51 11.24
N ASP A 299 6.21 12.42 11.38
CA ASP A 299 4.73 12.37 11.12
C ASP A 299 3.91 13.37 11.96
N SER A 300 4.42 13.93 13.08
CA SER A 300 3.71 15.00 13.80
C SER A 300 3.78 16.37 13.10
N SER A 301 4.54 16.45 12.02
CA SER A 301 4.58 17.56 11.08
C SER A 301 3.87 17.21 9.76
N TYR A 302 3.16 16.06 9.64
CA TYR A 302 2.53 15.55 8.40
C TYR A 302 1.25 14.74 8.60
#